data_AF-A0A8J6TEN0-F1
#
_entry.id   AF-A0A8J6TEN0-F1
#
_cell.length_a   1.000
_cell.length_b   1.000
_cell.length_c   1.000
_cell.angle_alpha   90.00
_cell.angle_beta   90.00
_cell.angle_gamma   90.00
#
_symmetry.space_group_name_H-M   'P 1'
#
loop_
_entity.id
_entity.type
_entity.pdbx_description
1 polymer ?
#
loop_
_entity_poly.entity_id
_entity_poly.type
_entity_poly.pdbx_seq_one_letter_code
_entity_poly.pdbx_strand_id
1 'polypeptide(L)'
;FSLRHTAAQREYAVMKRNGGCSEFAQKFSSSVGKRDGLFWEAGADEQESPFGPLIARATEEGYMGGMDEVPPEPFHGYYFKILKAQGKHANGGSFDYIADGKMVLGFALVAYPAKYGASGIMTFIVNQQGVVYEKDLGEETATVAAMTIFDPDGTWNRYEESVGQ
;
A
#
# COMPACT_ATOMS: atom_id res chain seq x y z
N PHE A 1 -4.90 -4.99 -8.85
CA PHE A 1 -3.89 -4.30 -8.02
C PHE A 1 -4.01 -4.66 -6.54
N SER A 2 -5.14 -4.39 -5.90
CA SER A 2 -5.42 -4.71 -4.47
C SER A 2 -5.05 -6.15 -4.07
N LEU A 3 -5.49 -7.16 -4.84
CA LEU A 3 -5.22 -8.58 -4.53
C LEU A 3 -3.73 -8.94 -4.52
N ARG A 4 -2.92 -8.37 -5.44
CA ARG A 4 -1.47 -8.66 -5.49
C ARG A 4 -0.73 -8.00 -4.33
N HIS A 5 -1.15 -6.80 -3.90
CA HIS A 5 -0.56 -6.13 -2.73
C HIS A 5 -0.79 -6.95 -1.45
N THR A 6 -2.03 -7.39 -1.23
CA THR A 6 -2.36 -8.24 -0.07
C THR A 6 -1.60 -9.56 -0.09
N ALA A 7 -1.45 -10.19 -1.27
CA ALA A 7 -0.63 -11.38 -1.42
C ALA A 7 0.86 -11.10 -1.10
N ALA A 8 1.42 -10.02 -1.62
CA ALA A 8 2.82 -9.68 -1.42
C ALA A 8 3.17 -9.37 0.04
N GLN A 9 2.28 -8.69 0.76
CA GLN A 9 2.43 -8.46 2.20
C GLN A 9 2.46 -9.77 3.00
N ARG A 10 1.61 -10.73 2.64
CA ARG A 10 1.59 -12.07 3.27
C ARG A 10 2.86 -12.86 2.93
N GLU A 11 3.30 -12.84 1.68
CA GLU A 11 4.55 -13.49 1.24
C GLU A 11 5.76 -12.90 2.01
N TYR A 12 5.85 -11.57 2.11
CA TYR A 12 6.89 -10.89 2.89
C TYR A 12 6.88 -11.29 4.37
N ALA A 13 5.70 -11.33 5.00
CA ALA A 13 5.56 -11.76 6.39
C ALA A 13 6.04 -13.20 6.62
N VAL A 14 5.76 -14.10 5.66
CA VAL A 14 6.27 -15.49 5.69
C VAL A 14 7.80 -15.53 5.55
N MET A 15 8.38 -14.74 4.64
CA MET A 15 9.84 -14.66 4.48
C MET A 15 10.52 -14.17 5.77
N LYS A 16 9.99 -13.11 6.39
CA LYS A 16 10.54 -12.56 7.65
C LYS A 16 10.33 -13.48 8.84
N ARG A 17 9.24 -14.25 8.86
CA ARG A 17 9.00 -15.30 9.86
C ARG A 17 10.11 -16.35 9.85
N ASN A 18 10.62 -16.76 8.68
CA ASN A 18 11.76 -17.67 8.58
C ASN A 18 13.07 -17.07 9.10
N GLY A 19 13.17 -15.73 9.13
CA GLY A 19 14.27 -14.97 9.74
C GLY A 19 14.06 -14.55 11.20
N GLY A 20 12.96 -14.96 11.84
CA GLY A 20 12.73 -14.83 13.29
C GLY A 20 11.57 -13.94 13.74
N CYS A 21 10.97 -13.11 12.89
CA CYS A 21 9.78 -12.29 13.25
C CYS A 21 8.86 -12.12 12.04
N SER A 22 7.59 -12.52 12.17
CA SER A 22 6.58 -12.28 11.13
C SER A 22 6.19 -10.79 11.15
N GLU A 23 6.60 -10.03 10.15
CA GLU A 23 6.30 -8.60 10.00
C GLU A 23 5.91 -8.27 8.56
N PHE A 24 5.02 -7.30 8.39
CA PHE A 24 4.60 -6.74 7.11
C PHE A 24 5.56 -5.64 6.67
N ALA A 25 5.64 -5.42 5.36
CA ALA A 25 6.48 -4.40 4.78
C ALA A 25 5.85 -3.02 4.98
N GLN A 26 6.63 -2.08 5.51
CA GLN A 26 6.20 -0.69 5.70
C GLN A 26 6.42 0.17 4.46
N LYS A 27 7.14 -0.36 3.46
CA LYS A 27 7.57 0.33 2.25
C LYS A 27 7.27 -0.52 1.02
N PHE A 28 7.06 0.15 -0.11
CA PHE A 28 6.91 -0.55 -1.38
C PHE A 28 8.26 -0.95 -1.97
N SER A 29 9.22 -0.05 -1.96
CA SER A 29 10.59 -0.29 -2.42
C SER A 29 11.50 -0.51 -1.22
N SER A 30 12.36 -1.53 -1.30
CA SER A 30 13.43 -1.72 -0.33
C SER A 30 14.54 -0.70 -0.59
N SER A 31 15.24 -0.34 0.47
CA SER A 31 16.46 0.47 0.38
C SER A 31 17.56 -0.31 -0.34
N VAL A 32 18.51 0.36 -1.03
CA VAL A 32 19.62 -0.33 -1.72
C VAL A 32 20.29 -1.38 -0.82
N GLY A 33 20.35 -2.63 -1.31
CA GLY A 33 20.98 -3.75 -0.61
C GLY A 33 20.23 -4.23 0.64
N LYS A 34 19.04 -3.70 0.92
CA LYS A 34 18.15 -4.15 2.00
C LYS A 34 16.92 -4.85 1.43
N ARG A 35 16.25 -5.59 2.29
CA ARG A 35 14.97 -6.28 2.02
C ARG A 35 13.92 -5.80 3.04
N ASP A 36 13.70 -4.49 3.08
CA ASP A 36 12.82 -3.80 4.03
C ASP A 36 11.50 -3.29 3.39
N GLY A 37 11.28 -3.58 2.11
CA GLY A 37 10.07 -3.25 1.35
C GLY A 37 9.52 -4.43 0.55
N LEU A 38 8.35 -4.24 -0.07
CA LEU A 38 7.69 -5.25 -0.90
C LEU A 38 8.44 -5.57 -2.21
N PHE A 39 9.35 -4.70 -2.65
CA PHE A 39 10.18 -4.84 -3.83
C PHE A 39 11.67 -4.68 -3.52
N TRP A 40 12.52 -5.49 -4.15
CA TRP A 40 13.98 -5.33 -4.20
C TRP A 40 14.49 -5.88 -5.53
N GLU A 41 15.58 -5.33 -6.05
CA GLU A 41 16.30 -5.92 -7.19
C GLU A 41 17.04 -7.16 -6.71
N ALA A 42 16.52 -8.34 -7.06
CA ALA A 42 17.19 -9.60 -6.79
C ALA A 42 18.32 -9.82 -7.82
N GLY A 43 19.53 -10.12 -7.35
CA GLY A 43 20.57 -10.70 -8.21
C GLY A 43 20.16 -12.08 -8.76
N ALA A 44 20.89 -12.59 -9.77
CA ALA A 44 20.54 -13.83 -10.49
C ALA A 44 20.38 -15.09 -9.61
N ASP A 45 20.87 -15.06 -8.37
CA ASP A 45 20.77 -16.14 -7.36
C ASP A 45 20.05 -15.70 -6.07
N GLU A 46 19.38 -14.55 -6.08
CA GLU A 46 18.65 -14.05 -4.91
C GLU A 46 17.14 -14.28 -5.00
N GLN A 47 16.52 -14.47 -3.83
CA GLN A 47 15.09 -14.72 -3.75
C GLN A 47 14.29 -13.54 -4.32
N GLU A 48 13.45 -13.86 -5.32
CA GLU A 48 12.64 -12.87 -6.03
C GLU A 48 11.67 -12.12 -5.10
N SER A 49 11.50 -10.85 -5.42
CA SER A 49 10.57 -9.96 -4.71
C SER A 49 9.12 -10.42 -4.88
N PRO A 50 8.29 -10.38 -3.82
CA PRO A 50 6.87 -10.71 -3.90
C PRO A 50 6.06 -9.66 -4.68
N PHE A 51 6.62 -8.49 -4.98
CA PHE A 51 5.95 -7.43 -5.73
C PHE A 51 6.71 -7.09 -7.02
N GLY A 52 6.00 -6.69 -8.07
CA GLY A 52 6.60 -6.39 -9.37
C GLY A 52 7.19 -4.97 -9.46
N PRO A 53 8.16 -4.73 -10.36
CA PRO A 53 8.90 -3.46 -10.47
C PRO A 53 8.05 -2.24 -10.87
N LEU A 54 6.85 -2.46 -11.41
CA LEU A 54 6.04 -1.41 -12.04
C LEU A 54 5.33 -0.47 -11.04
N ILE A 55 5.18 -0.87 -9.78
CA ILE A 55 4.42 -0.09 -8.77
C ILE A 55 5.36 0.65 -7.81
N ALA A 56 6.59 0.16 -7.63
CA ALA A 56 7.66 0.80 -6.86
C ALA A 56 7.97 2.24 -7.32
N ARG A 57 7.68 2.57 -8.58
CA ARG A 57 7.84 3.91 -9.16
C ARG A 57 6.70 4.89 -8.85
N ALA A 58 5.55 4.38 -8.41
CA ALA A 58 4.31 5.14 -8.20
C ALA A 58 3.98 5.49 -6.76
N THR A 59 4.97 5.37 -5.90
CA THR A 59 4.88 5.66 -4.47
C THR A 59 5.83 6.81 -4.19
N GLU A 60 5.45 7.74 -3.31
CA GLU A 60 6.32 8.86 -2.89
C GLU A 60 7.73 8.42 -2.46
N GLU A 61 7.88 7.16 -2.04
CA GLU A 61 9.16 6.59 -1.63
C GLU A 61 10.15 6.36 -2.77
N GLY A 62 9.69 6.29 -4.03
CA GLY A 62 10.55 6.11 -5.22
C GLY A 62 11.55 4.94 -5.14
N TYR A 63 12.41 4.82 -6.14
CA TYR A 63 13.61 3.99 -6.03
C TYR A 63 14.55 4.71 -5.05
N MET A 64 14.65 4.26 -3.79
CA MET A 64 15.73 4.68 -2.89
C MET A 64 17.03 4.03 -3.35
N GLY A 65 17.54 4.51 -4.48
CA GLY A 65 18.68 3.98 -5.23
C GLY A 65 19.20 5.03 -6.21
N GLY A 66 19.38 6.26 -5.72
CA GLY A 66 20.24 7.24 -6.35
C GLY A 66 19.61 8.14 -7.41
N MET A 67 18.47 8.78 -7.13
CA MET A 67 18.04 10.02 -7.83
C MET A 67 17.16 10.86 -6.90
N ASP A 68 17.76 11.78 -6.14
CA ASP A 68 17.09 12.69 -5.17
C ASP A 68 16.07 13.69 -5.78
N GLU A 69 15.63 13.55 -7.04
CA GLU A 69 14.81 14.57 -7.71
C GLU A 69 13.76 14.03 -8.69
N VAL A 70 13.42 12.74 -8.67
CA VAL A 70 12.35 12.22 -9.55
C VAL A 70 11.02 12.21 -8.77
N PRO A 71 10.05 13.08 -9.11
CA PRO A 71 8.72 13.01 -8.51
C PRO A 71 8.13 11.62 -8.77
N PRO A 72 7.38 11.04 -7.82
CA PRO A 72 6.80 9.72 -8.00
C PRO A 72 6.00 9.67 -9.31
N GLU A 73 6.28 8.68 -10.15
CA GLU A 73 5.60 8.49 -11.45
C GLU A 73 4.31 7.72 -11.21
N PRO A 74 3.14 8.35 -11.34
CA PRO A 74 1.89 7.69 -10.99
C PRO A 74 1.63 6.48 -11.90
N PHE A 75 1.41 5.31 -11.31
CA PHE A 75 1.17 4.08 -12.04
C PHE A 75 -0.27 4.09 -12.55
N HIS A 76 -0.42 4.12 -13.88
CA HIS A 76 -1.70 4.36 -14.55
C HIS A 76 -2.44 5.61 -14.02
N GLY A 77 -1.71 6.65 -13.61
CA GLY A 77 -2.32 7.89 -13.12
C GLY A 77 -2.73 7.87 -11.65
N TYR A 78 -2.31 6.86 -10.89
CA TYR A 78 -2.58 6.72 -9.46
C TYR A 78 -1.31 6.69 -8.61
N TYR A 79 -1.42 7.29 -7.43
CA TYR A 79 -0.46 7.17 -6.34
C TYR A 79 -0.93 6.15 -5.31
N PHE A 80 0.03 5.53 -4.64
CA PHE A 80 -0.23 4.50 -3.64
C PHE A 80 0.53 4.79 -2.35
N LYS A 81 -0.13 4.55 -1.20
CA LYS A 81 0.47 4.74 0.12
C LYS A 81 0.01 3.67 1.10
N ILE A 82 0.97 3.11 1.84
CA ILE A 82 0.70 2.16 2.93
C ILE A 82 0.22 2.94 4.16
N LEU A 83 -0.94 2.57 4.67
CA LEU A 83 -1.52 3.08 5.90
C LEU A 83 -1.09 2.20 7.06
N LYS A 84 -0.66 2.83 8.16
CA LYS A 84 0.03 2.17 9.28
C LYS A 84 -0.86 1.99 10.52
N ALA A 85 -2.13 2.34 10.41
CA ALA A 85 -3.12 2.20 11.47
C ALA A 85 -4.53 2.10 10.88
N GLN A 86 -5.50 1.74 11.72
CA GLN A 86 -6.92 1.84 11.42
C GLN A 86 -7.67 2.67 12.46
N GLY A 87 -8.76 3.30 12.02
CA GLY A 87 -9.67 4.10 12.82
C GLY A 87 -10.88 3.32 13.32
N LYS A 88 -11.80 4.04 13.97
CA LYS A 88 -12.97 3.47 14.66
C LYS A 88 -14.00 2.84 13.73
N HIS A 89 -14.05 3.24 12.46
CA HIS A 89 -15.01 2.71 11.47
C HIS A 89 -14.49 1.45 10.77
N ALA A 90 -13.21 1.10 10.98
CA ALA A 90 -12.67 -0.15 10.52
C ALA A 90 -13.15 -1.33 11.38
N ASN A 91 -13.30 -2.50 10.76
CA ASN A 91 -13.57 -3.73 11.48
C ASN A 91 -12.40 -4.04 12.45
N GLY A 92 -12.71 -4.25 13.74
CA GLY A 92 -11.72 -4.39 14.81
C GLY A 92 -11.39 -3.10 15.57
N GLY A 93 -11.97 -1.95 15.20
CA GLY A 93 -11.79 -0.68 15.92
C GLY A 93 -10.45 -0.01 15.67
N SER A 94 -10.14 1.02 16.46
CA SER A 94 -8.95 1.85 16.27
C SER A 94 -7.70 1.22 16.89
N PHE A 95 -6.65 1.02 16.10
CA PHE A 95 -5.32 0.63 16.59
C PHE A 95 -4.23 0.86 15.54
N ASP A 96 -2.99 0.99 16.02
CA ASP A 96 -1.80 1.07 15.18
C ASP A 96 -1.38 -0.32 14.71
N TYR A 97 -0.97 -0.44 13.44
CA TYR A 97 -0.47 -1.70 12.90
C TYR A 97 0.95 -2.03 13.35
N ILE A 98 1.64 -1.04 13.92
CA ILE A 98 3.02 -1.13 14.35
C ILE A 98 3.08 -1.42 15.85
N ALA A 99 3.76 -2.50 16.21
CA ALA A 99 4.16 -2.80 17.58
C ALA A 99 5.69 -2.98 17.61
N ASP A 100 6.36 -2.34 18.58
CA ASP A 100 7.82 -2.41 18.72
C ASP A 100 8.60 -2.04 17.43
N GLY A 101 8.12 -1.02 16.72
CA GLY A 101 8.72 -0.57 15.45
C GLY A 101 8.47 -1.50 14.25
N LYS A 102 7.81 -2.64 14.46
CA LYS A 102 7.49 -3.65 13.43
C LYS A 102 6.00 -3.62 13.10
N MET A 103 5.66 -3.66 11.81
CA MET A 103 4.27 -3.72 11.37
C MET A 103 3.80 -5.18 11.49
N VAL A 104 3.05 -5.52 12.53
CA VAL A 104 2.69 -6.92 12.85
C VAL A 104 1.19 -7.14 13.04
N LEU A 105 0.43 -6.08 13.31
CA LEU A 105 -1.01 -6.17 13.61
C LEU A 105 -1.89 -6.00 12.35
N GLY A 106 -1.30 -5.57 11.23
CA GLY A 106 -2.01 -5.44 9.96
C GLY A 106 -1.31 -4.52 8.97
N PHE A 107 -2.03 -4.20 7.91
CA PHE A 107 -1.69 -3.17 6.94
C PHE A 107 -2.96 -2.74 6.23
N ALA A 108 -2.92 -1.53 5.68
CA ALA A 108 -3.90 -1.07 4.73
C ALA A 108 -3.21 -0.23 3.65
N LEU A 109 -3.94 0.06 2.59
CA LEU A 109 -3.44 0.76 1.43
C LEU A 109 -4.47 1.76 0.94
N VAL A 110 -4.00 2.94 0.53
CA VAL A 110 -4.79 3.90 -0.23
C VAL A 110 -4.23 4.05 -1.64
N ALA A 111 -5.12 4.18 -2.61
CA ALA A 111 -4.84 4.53 -3.99
C ALA A 111 -5.64 5.77 -4.35
N TYR A 112 -4.98 6.83 -4.82
CA TYR A 112 -5.63 8.10 -5.17
C TYR A 112 -5.09 8.64 -6.49
N PRO A 113 -5.90 9.32 -7.31
CA PRO A 113 -5.44 9.81 -8.60
C PRO A 113 -4.43 10.93 -8.42
N ALA A 114 -3.37 10.89 -9.23
CA ALA A 114 -2.33 11.91 -9.26
C ALA A 114 -2.86 13.31 -9.59
N LYS A 115 -3.89 13.37 -10.44
CA LYS A 115 -4.63 14.58 -10.75
C LYS A 115 -6.12 14.24 -10.83
N TYR A 116 -6.86 14.67 -9.83
CA TYR A 116 -8.31 14.54 -9.79
C TYR A 116 -8.96 15.07 -11.09
N GLY A 117 -9.89 14.30 -11.65
CA GLY A 117 -10.61 14.62 -12.89
C GLY A 117 -9.81 14.41 -14.18
N ALA A 118 -8.48 14.20 -14.11
CA ALA A 118 -7.64 13.95 -15.29
C ALA A 118 -7.07 12.53 -15.32
N SER A 119 -6.52 12.05 -14.19
CA SER A 119 -5.93 10.72 -14.08
C SER A 119 -6.84 9.72 -13.36
N GLY A 120 -7.91 10.21 -12.76
CA GLY A 120 -8.96 9.44 -12.10
C GLY A 120 -9.83 10.35 -11.23
N ILE A 121 -10.93 9.80 -10.72
CA ILE A 121 -11.89 10.50 -9.85
C ILE A 121 -12.00 9.79 -8.49
N MET A 122 -12.00 8.46 -8.49
CA MET A 122 -12.17 7.66 -7.29
C MET A 122 -10.87 7.52 -6.50
N THR A 123 -10.96 7.63 -5.18
CA THR A 123 -9.97 7.16 -4.21
C THR A 123 -10.39 5.80 -3.68
N PHE A 124 -9.44 4.88 -3.53
CA PHE A 124 -9.69 3.53 -3.04
C PHE A 124 -8.88 3.28 -1.77
N ILE A 125 -9.48 2.61 -0.79
CA ILE A 125 -8.78 2.09 0.38
C ILE A 125 -9.03 0.59 0.53
N VAL A 126 -8.00 -0.16 0.92
CA VAL A 126 -8.11 -1.60 1.17
C VAL A 126 -7.35 -2.00 2.41
N ASN A 127 -7.91 -2.93 3.19
CA ASN A 127 -7.26 -3.50 4.38
C ASN A 127 -6.69 -4.90 4.10
N GLN A 128 -5.98 -5.45 5.09
CA GLN A 128 -5.41 -6.81 5.07
C GLN A 128 -6.41 -7.96 4.80
N GLN A 129 -7.71 -7.72 4.98
CA GLN A 129 -8.79 -8.66 4.65
C GLN A 129 -9.16 -8.62 3.16
N GLY A 130 -8.59 -7.70 2.38
CA GLY A 130 -8.90 -7.51 0.97
C GLY A 130 -10.22 -6.78 0.72
N VAL A 131 -10.83 -6.17 1.75
CA VAL A 131 -12.06 -5.39 1.59
C VAL A 131 -11.69 -4.03 1.01
N VAL A 132 -12.20 -3.75 -0.18
CA VAL A 132 -11.98 -2.49 -0.89
C VAL A 132 -13.15 -1.55 -0.63
N TYR A 133 -12.84 -0.30 -0.33
CA TYR A 133 -13.79 0.81 -0.32
C TYR A 133 -13.37 1.86 -1.34
N GLU A 134 -14.33 2.54 -1.92
CA GLU A 134 -14.14 3.63 -2.86
C GLU A 134 -14.92 4.88 -2.42
N LYS A 135 -14.34 6.05 -2.70
CA LYS A 135 -14.99 7.34 -2.48
C LYS A 135 -14.45 8.37 -3.46
N ASP A 136 -15.35 9.14 -4.04
CA ASP A 136 -15.01 10.39 -4.71
C ASP A 136 -14.77 11.47 -3.64
N LEU A 137 -13.52 11.94 -3.54
CA LEU A 137 -13.11 12.98 -2.61
C LEU A 137 -13.01 14.35 -3.27
N GLY A 138 -13.34 14.47 -4.57
CA GLY A 138 -13.23 15.74 -5.26
C GLY A 138 -11.81 16.29 -5.26
N GLU A 139 -11.71 17.61 -5.12
CA GLU A 139 -10.43 18.32 -4.97
C GLU A 139 -9.69 17.95 -3.67
N GLU A 140 -10.38 17.38 -2.67
CA GLU A 140 -9.74 16.90 -1.43
C GLU A 140 -8.86 15.66 -1.67
N THR A 141 -8.91 15.05 -2.86
CA THR A 141 -8.00 13.97 -3.26
C THR A 141 -6.52 14.32 -3.04
N ALA A 142 -6.13 15.59 -3.23
CA ALA A 142 -4.76 16.02 -2.99
C ALA A 142 -4.34 15.89 -1.50
N THR A 143 -5.31 15.95 -0.58
CA THR A 143 -5.08 15.80 0.87
C THR A 143 -4.96 14.34 1.29
N VAL A 144 -5.35 13.39 0.43
CA VAL A 144 -5.20 11.95 0.68
C VAL A 144 -3.74 11.56 0.86
N ALA A 145 -2.81 12.30 0.27
CA ALA A 145 -1.38 12.13 0.53
C ALA A 145 -1.04 12.26 2.02
N ALA A 146 -1.79 13.05 2.80
CA ALA A 146 -1.64 13.18 4.25
C ALA A 146 -2.37 12.09 5.05
N MET A 147 -3.20 11.25 4.41
CA MET A 147 -3.92 10.16 5.07
C MET A 147 -2.92 9.12 5.63
N THR A 148 -3.11 8.75 6.89
CA THR A 148 -2.24 7.79 7.61
C THR A 148 -2.98 6.60 8.18
N ILE A 149 -4.31 6.69 8.27
CA ILE A 149 -5.18 5.70 8.91
C ILE A 149 -6.23 5.17 7.94
N PHE A 150 -6.53 3.88 8.02
CA PHE A 150 -7.67 3.27 7.33
C PHE A 150 -8.94 3.47 8.17
N ASP A 151 -9.83 4.36 7.73
CA ASP A 151 -11.07 4.68 8.47
C ASP A 151 -12.26 4.86 7.50
N PRO A 152 -12.83 3.76 6.96
CA PRO A 152 -13.99 3.81 6.07
C PRO A 152 -15.25 4.15 6.86
N ASP A 153 -15.51 5.43 7.09
CA ASP A 153 -16.79 5.89 7.66
C ASP A 153 -18.00 5.60 6.75
N GLY A 154 -19.20 5.98 7.19
CA GLY A 154 -20.44 5.72 6.44
C GLY A 154 -20.57 6.43 5.09
N THR A 155 -19.60 7.27 4.70
CA THR A 155 -19.57 7.93 3.39
C THR A 155 -18.75 7.17 2.35
N TRP A 156 -18.04 6.11 2.76
CA TRP A 156 -17.30 5.23 1.86
C TRP A 156 -18.20 4.14 1.30
N ASN A 157 -18.11 3.90 -0.01
CA ASN A 157 -18.82 2.80 -0.65
C ASN A 157 -17.95 1.56 -0.63
N ARG A 158 -18.49 0.42 -0.17
CA ARG A 158 -17.80 -0.85 -0.31
C ARG A 158 -17.79 -1.24 -1.78
N TYR A 159 -16.60 -1.44 -2.35
CA TYR A 159 -16.47 -1.97 -3.69
C TYR A 159 -16.71 -3.48 -3.63
N GLU A 160 -17.86 -3.92 -4.14
CA GLU A 160 -18.14 -5.32 -4.37
C GLU A 160 -17.88 -5.60 -5.85
N GLU A 161 -16.81 -6.34 -6.15
CA GLU A 161 -16.62 -6.84 -7.50
C GLU A 161 -17.84 -7.70 -7.82
N SER A 162 -18.66 -7.25 -8.77
CA SER A 162 -19.80 -8.02 -9.23
C SER A 162 -19.23 -9.28 -9.87
N VAL A 163 -19.33 -10.40 -9.15
CA VAL A 163 -19.11 -11.71 -9.73
C VAL A 163 -20.21 -11.88 -10.77
N GLY A 164 -19.87 -11.56 -12.03
CA GLY A 164 -20.72 -11.87 -13.16
C GLY A 164 -21.08 -13.36 -13.11
N GLN A 165 -22.38 -13.63 -13.19
CA GLN A 165 -22.92 -14.98 -13.34
C GLN A 165 -22.40 -15.67 -14.60
#